data_AF-A0A6H1WSM6-F1
#
_entry.id   AF-A0A6H1WSM6-F1
#
_cell.length_a   1.000
_cell.length_b   1.000
_cell.length_c   1.000
_cell.angle_alpha   90.00
_cell.angle_beta   90.00
_cell.angle_gamma   90.00
#
_symmetry.space_group_name_H-M   'P 1'
#
loop_
_entity.id
_entity.type
_entity.pdbx_description
1 polymer ?
#
loop_
_entity_poly.entity_id
_entity_poly.type
_entity_poly.pdbx_seq_one_letter_code
_entity_poly.pdbx_strand_id
1 'polypeptide(L)'
;MAKIMRKIIEIDEELCDGCGQCVTACEEGAIQIVNGKARLVSEKLCDGLGACIGECPRGALRIVEREAEAFDHHAVEEHLARLRAEAESPLACGCPGSQVREFTPEGPAPAKGEIPSALSQWPVQIRLVPPTAPFLREADLLVAADCVPVAYPELHLRLLPGKKILIGCPKFDPAEEYVARLAEVLRVAQPRSVTLAIMEVPCCRGLAVILEEARRRAGSDIPLEVKVISPRGEIVREERL
;
A
#
# COMPACT_ATOMS: atom_id res chain seq x y z
N MET A 1 14.55 -24.04 27.79
CA MET A 1 15.44 -24.03 26.61
C MET A 1 16.76 -23.40 27.01
N ALA A 2 17.88 -23.86 26.44
CA ALA A 2 19.20 -23.34 26.78
C ALA A 2 19.36 -21.92 26.21
N LYS A 3 19.62 -20.94 27.09
CA LYS A 3 19.98 -19.57 26.68
C LYS A 3 21.47 -19.49 26.44
N ILE A 4 21.87 -18.75 25.41
CA ILE A 4 23.27 -18.48 25.07
C ILE A 4 23.47 -16.96 24.94
N MET A 5 24.69 -16.50 25.21
CA MET A 5 25.07 -15.13 24.87
C MET A 5 25.18 -15.00 23.35
N ARG A 6 24.32 -14.17 22.76
CA ARG A 6 24.36 -13.88 21.33
C ARG A 6 23.82 -12.50 21.02
N LYS A 7 24.08 -12.07 19.79
CA LYS A 7 23.48 -10.85 19.22
C LYS A 7 22.00 -11.09 18.94
N ILE A 8 21.16 -10.18 19.38
CA ILE A 8 19.72 -10.19 19.17
C ILE A 8 19.19 -8.76 19.05
N ILE A 9 18.06 -8.60 18.39
CA ILE A 9 17.39 -7.31 18.27
C ILE A 9 16.72 -6.94 19.58
N GLU A 10 16.94 -5.70 20.02
CA GLU A 10 16.22 -5.06 21.10
C GLU A 10 15.43 -3.88 20.53
N ILE A 11 14.20 -3.73 21.02
CA ILE A 11 13.24 -2.73 20.55
C ILE A 11 12.98 -1.78 21.72
N ASP A 12 13.21 -0.50 21.49
CA ASP A 12 12.86 0.58 22.41
C ASP A 12 11.38 0.92 22.27
N GLU A 13 10.59 0.58 23.29
CA GLU A 13 9.15 0.81 23.29
C GLU A 13 8.78 2.29 23.40
N GLU A 14 9.66 3.14 23.93
CA GLU A 14 9.41 4.58 24.05
C GLU A 14 9.53 5.26 22.68
N LEU A 15 10.52 4.85 21.89
CA LEU A 15 10.72 5.37 20.52
C LEU A 15 9.78 4.73 19.49
N CYS A 16 9.34 3.48 19.70
CA CYS A 16 8.48 2.79 18.76
C CYS A 16 7.08 3.44 18.71
N ASP A 17 6.61 3.85 17.53
CA ASP A 17 5.25 4.38 17.34
C ASP A 17 4.27 3.36 16.75
N GLY A 18 4.72 2.11 16.56
CA GLY A 18 3.89 1.04 16.02
C GLY A 18 3.69 1.07 14.51
N CYS A 19 4.48 1.84 13.75
CA CYS A 19 4.33 1.97 12.29
C CYS A 19 4.46 0.66 11.50
N GLY A 20 5.11 -0.37 12.05
CA GLY A 20 5.13 -1.73 11.46
C GLY A 20 6.13 -1.97 10.33
N GLN A 21 6.93 -0.98 9.92
CA GLN A 21 7.91 -1.16 8.81
C GLN A 21 8.92 -2.28 9.09
N CYS A 22 9.40 -2.38 10.34
CA CYS A 22 10.27 -3.47 10.80
C CYS A 22 9.64 -4.87 10.73
N VAL A 23 8.31 -4.99 10.74
CA VAL A 23 7.60 -6.28 10.61
C VAL A 23 7.71 -6.79 9.18
N THR A 24 7.51 -5.90 8.19
CA THR A 24 7.63 -6.25 6.77
C THR A 24 9.07 -6.56 6.38
N ALA A 25 10.04 -5.93 7.03
CA ALA A 25 11.46 -6.12 6.79
C ALA A 25 12.05 -7.41 7.37
N CYS A 26 11.35 -8.07 8.31
CA CYS A 26 11.86 -9.26 8.98
C CYS A 26 11.47 -10.51 8.20
N GLU A 27 12.42 -11.08 7.45
CA GLU A 27 12.21 -12.27 6.64
C GLU A 27 11.86 -13.50 7.50
N GLU A 28 12.36 -13.55 8.73
CA GLU A 28 12.11 -14.62 9.69
C GLU A 28 10.73 -14.50 10.39
N GLY A 29 10.02 -13.38 10.18
CA GLY A 29 8.75 -13.10 10.84
C GLY A 29 8.87 -12.93 12.37
N ALA A 30 10.07 -12.66 12.89
CA ALA A 30 10.36 -12.61 14.32
C ALA A 30 9.73 -11.39 15.04
N ILE A 31 9.37 -10.33 14.30
CA ILE A 31 8.80 -9.10 14.83
C ILE A 31 7.32 -9.01 14.46
N GLN A 32 6.46 -8.67 15.42
CA GLN A 32 5.05 -8.35 15.18
C GLN A 32 4.62 -7.12 15.98
N ILE A 33 3.49 -6.50 15.59
CA ILE A 33 2.88 -5.44 16.39
C ILE A 33 1.97 -6.05 17.45
N VAL A 34 2.33 -5.85 18.71
CA VAL A 34 1.57 -6.28 19.88
C VAL A 34 1.28 -5.06 20.73
N ASN A 35 0.00 -4.79 21.00
CA ASN A 35 -0.45 -3.60 21.74
C ASN A 35 0.06 -2.28 21.17
N GLY A 36 0.10 -2.17 19.83
CA GLY A 36 0.54 -0.96 19.13
C GLY A 36 2.06 -0.72 19.14
N LYS A 37 2.87 -1.69 19.58
CA LYS A 37 4.34 -1.60 19.60
C LYS A 37 4.95 -2.81 18.92
N ALA A 38 6.10 -2.62 18.26
CA ALA A 38 6.85 -3.73 17.71
C ALA A 38 7.46 -4.57 18.83
N ARG A 39 7.31 -5.89 18.76
CA ARG A 39 7.85 -6.84 19.73
C ARG A 39 8.40 -8.08 19.03
N LEU A 40 9.47 -8.64 19.60
CA LEU A 40 9.90 -9.99 19.24
C LEU A 40 8.89 -10.99 19.76
N VAL A 41 8.27 -11.76 18.87
CA VAL A 41 7.29 -12.79 19.28
C VAL A 41 7.96 -14.05 19.79
N SER A 42 9.23 -14.27 19.44
CA SER A 42 10.07 -15.29 20.04
C SER A 42 11.55 -15.02 19.78
N GLU A 43 12.39 -15.24 20.78
CA GLU A 43 13.84 -15.00 20.67
C GLU A 43 14.50 -15.96 19.67
N LYS A 44 14.05 -17.21 19.59
CA LYS A 44 14.60 -18.23 18.68
C LYS A 44 14.34 -17.96 17.20
N LEU A 45 13.40 -17.06 16.88
CA LEU A 45 13.11 -16.66 15.49
C LEU A 45 14.02 -15.52 15.01
N CYS A 46 14.58 -14.73 15.94
CA CYS A 46 15.46 -13.63 15.57
C CYS A 46 16.88 -14.17 15.32
N ASP A 47 17.41 -13.95 14.13
CA ASP A 47 18.76 -14.34 13.75
C ASP A 47 19.84 -13.42 14.33
N GLY A 48 19.48 -12.16 14.63
CA GLY A 48 20.37 -11.12 15.12
C GLY A 48 21.18 -10.40 14.02
N LEU A 49 20.81 -10.54 12.74
CA LEU A 49 21.52 -9.89 11.62
C LEU A 49 21.12 -8.42 11.43
N GLY A 50 19.89 -8.04 11.80
CA GLY A 50 19.48 -6.64 11.88
C GLY A 50 19.00 -6.00 10.58
N ALA A 51 18.47 -6.79 9.63
CA ALA A 51 17.81 -6.28 8.43
C ALA A 51 16.71 -5.23 8.75
N CYS A 52 16.01 -5.39 9.87
CA CYS A 52 14.93 -4.51 10.32
C CYS A 52 15.37 -3.13 10.86
N ILE A 53 16.66 -2.90 11.11
CA ILE A 53 17.14 -1.69 11.79
C ILE A 53 17.02 -0.46 10.90
N GLY A 54 17.42 -0.59 9.63
CA GLY A 54 17.37 0.51 8.66
C GLY A 54 15.95 0.95 8.31
N GLU A 55 14.98 0.08 8.53
CA GLU A 55 13.57 0.29 8.21
C GLU A 55 12.79 0.98 9.34
N CYS A 56 13.41 1.26 10.48
CA CYS A 56 12.75 1.97 11.56
C CYS A 56 12.93 3.48 11.43
N PRO A 57 11.89 4.26 11.05
CA PRO A 57 12.01 5.71 10.94
C PRO A 57 12.26 6.40 12.28
N ARG A 58 11.96 5.71 13.40
CA ARG A 58 12.17 6.20 14.77
C ARG A 58 13.51 5.79 15.37
N GLY A 59 14.29 4.95 14.67
CA GLY A 59 15.54 4.40 15.22
C GLY A 59 15.33 3.55 16.49
N ALA A 60 14.17 2.91 16.63
CA ALA A 60 13.80 2.17 17.84
C ALA A 60 14.45 0.78 17.96
N LEU A 61 15.15 0.29 16.94
CA LEU A 61 15.73 -1.06 16.92
C LEU A 61 17.26 -1.00 16.98
N ARG A 62 17.86 -1.85 17.81
CA ARG A 62 19.31 -2.00 17.93
C ARG A 62 19.72 -3.45 18.15
N ILE A 63 20.93 -3.80 17.73
CA ILE A 63 21.53 -5.09 18.09
C ILE A 63 22.16 -4.95 19.47
N VAL A 64 21.81 -5.87 20.37
CA VAL A 64 22.44 -6.01 21.68
C VAL A 64 23.00 -7.41 21.83
N GLU A 65 23.99 -7.56 22.70
CA GLU A 65 24.51 -8.86 23.10
C GLU A 65 23.95 -9.20 24.49
N ARG A 66 23.08 -10.20 24.57
CA ARG A 66 22.44 -10.64 25.82
C ARG A 66 22.15 -12.14 25.79
N GLU A 67 21.80 -12.70 26.95
CA GLU A 67 21.32 -14.07 27.03
C GLU A 67 19.96 -14.19 26.33
N ALA A 68 19.90 -15.00 25.27
CA ALA A 68 18.70 -15.27 24.51
C ALA A 68 18.65 -16.72 24.06
N GLU A 69 17.46 -17.22 23.71
CA GLU A 69 17.33 -18.53 23.08
C GLU A 69 18.13 -18.60 21.77
N ALA A 70 18.76 -19.74 21.50
CA ALA A 70 19.48 -19.96 20.24
C ALA A 70 18.55 -19.82 19.03
N PHE A 71 19.06 -19.28 17.92
CA PHE A 71 18.32 -19.21 16.67
C PHE A 71 17.99 -20.61 16.15
N ASP A 72 16.76 -20.80 15.71
CA ASP A 72 16.24 -22.08 15.25
C ASP A 72 15.57 -21.91 13.88
N HIS A 73 16.28 -22.32 12.82
CA HIS A 73 15.79 -22.24 11.45
C HIS A 73 14.51 -23.05 11.23
N HIS A 74 14.37 -24.20 11.89
CA HIS A 74 13.17 -25.02 11.77
C HIS A 74 11.96 -24.31 12.41
N ALA A 75 12.18 -23.66 13.56
CA ALA A 75 11.14 -22.84 14.18
C ALA A 75 10.70 -21.65 13.31
N VAL A 76 11.62 -21.06 12.54
CA VAL A 76 11.29 -20.01 11.55
C VAL A 76 10.42 -20.58 10.43
N GLU A 77 10.81 -21.70 9.82
CA GLU A 77 10.02 -22.35 8.77
C GLU A 77 8.60 -22.71 9.24
N GLU A 78 8.47 -23.33 10.42
CA GLU A 78 7.17 -23.64 11.02
C GLU A 78 6.36 -22.37 11.31
N HIS A 79 7.00 -21.31 11.80
CA HIS A 79 6.33 -20.05 12.08
C HIS A 79 5.77 -19.40 10.81
N LEU A 80 6.59 -19.31 9.76
CA LEU A 80 6.19 -18.74 8.47
C LEU A 80 5.12 -19.59 7.80
N ALA A 81 5.22 -20.92 7.86
CA ALA A 81 4.19 -21.83 7.36
C ALA A 81 2.85 -21.61 8.09
N ARG A 82 2.87 -21.45 9.42
CA ARG A 82 1.68 -21.12 10.20
C ARG A 82 1.10 -19.76 9.83
N LEU A 83 1.91 -18.72 9.70
CA LEU A 83 1.44 -17.39 9.29
C LEU A 83 0.79 -17.42 7.90
N ARG A 84 1.34 -18.18 6.95
CA ARG A 84 0.74 -18.41 5.63
C ARG A 84 -0.59 -19.14 5.73
N ALA A 85 -0.66 -20.22 6.51
CA ALA A 85 -1.89 -20.97 6.73
C ALA A 85 -2.97 -20.14 7.45
N GLU A 86 -2.60 -19.24 8.36
CA GLU A 86 -3.51 -18.30 9.03
C GLU A 86 -4.00 -17.19 8.07
N ALA A 87 -3.14 -16.70 7.18
CA ALA A 87 -3.53 -15.78 6.11
C ALA A 87 -4.44 -16.44 5.06
N GLU A 88 -4.28 -17.75 4.84
CA GLU A 88 -5.10 -18.58 3.96
C GLU A 88 -6.33 -19.18 4.68
N SER A 89 -6.41 -19.04 6.01
CA SER A 89 -7.59 -19.43 6.77
C SER A 89 -8.75 -18.54 6.35
N PRO A 90 -9.89 -19.11 5.90
CA PRO A 90 -11.07 -18.31 5.66
C PRO A 90 -11.51 -17.76 7.01
N LEU A 91 -11.23 -16.46 7.24
CA LEU A 91 -11.91 -15.68 8.27
C LEU A 91 -13.39 -16.09 8.23
N ALA A 92 -13.98 -16.39 9.39
CA ALA A 92 -15.39 -16.80 9.50
C ALA A 92 -16.37 -15.80 8.85
N CYS A 93 -15.89 -14.62 8.43
CA CYS A 93 -16.63 -13.63 7.67
C CYS A 93 -15.91 -13.12 6.39
N GLY A 94 -14.79 -13.71 5.95
CA GLY A 94 -13.98 -13.20 4.83
C GLY A 94 -13.38 -11.80 5.09
N CYS A 95 -12.35 -11.41 4.33
CA CYS A 95 -11.93 -10.01 4.31
C CYS A 95 -13.06 -9.18 3.67
N PRO A 96 -13.48 -8.02 4.21
CA PRO A 96 -14.54 -7.21 3.61
C PRO A 96 -14.33 -6.90 2.11
N GLY A 97 -13.06 -6.78 1.69
CA GLY A 97 -12.70 -6.56 0.28
C GLY A 97 -12.73 -7.81 -0.62
N SER A 98 -12.97 -9.00 -0.07
CA SER A 98 -13.13 -10.26 -0.80
C SER A 98 -14.49 -10.92 -0.58
N GLN A 99 -15.39 -10.30 0.20
CA GLN A 99 -16.75 -10.78 0.35
C GLN A 99 -17.53 -10.58 -0.94
N VAL A 100 -18.14 -11.67 -1.44
CA VAL A 100 -19.11 -11.58 -2.54
C VAL A 100 -20.36 -10.88 -2.00
N ARG A 101 -20.71 -9.74 -2.60
CA ARG A 101 -21.88 -8.94 -2.23
C ARG A 101 -22.71 -8.68 -3.47
N GLU A 102 -24.02 -8.81 -3.32
CA GLU A 102 -25.00 -8.39 -4.33
C GLU A 102 -25.62 -7.07 -3.87
N PHE A 103 -25.76 -6.12 -4.79
CA PHE A 103 -26.36 -4.82 -4.52
C PHE A 103 -27.60 -4.64 -5.40
N THR A 104 -28.69 -4.16 -4.81
CA THR A 104 -29.85 -3.67 -5.56
C THR A 104 -29.55 -2.23 -5.99
N PRO A 105 -29.58 -1.88 -7.29
CA PRO A 105 -29.41 -0.51 -7.73
C PRO A 105 -30.46 0.41 -7.09
N GLU A 106 -30.02 1.54 -6.54
CA GLU A 106 -30.93 2.54 -5.97
C GLU A 106 -31.50 3.44 -7.07
N GLY A 107 -32.82 3.37 -7.25
CA GLY A 107 -33.59 4.31 -8.07
C GLY A 107 -33.69 3.98 -9.57
N PRO A 108 -34.57 4.69 -10.30
CA PRO A 108 -34.65 4.57 -11.75
C PRO A 108 -33.34 5.02 -12.40
N ALA A 109 -33.03 4.46 -13.59
CA ALA A 109 -31.87 4.87 -14.38
C ALA A 109 -31.81 6.41 -14.50
N PRO A 110 -30.62 7.01 -14.42
CA PRO A 110 -30.47 8.46 -14.47
C PRO A 110 -31.15 9.03 -15.72
N ALA A 111 -31.68 10.26 -15.59
CA ALA A 111 -32.39 10.94 -16.66
C ALA A 111 -31.55 10.96 -17.95
N LYS A 112 -32.21 10.74 -19.10
CA LYS A 112 -31.58 10.71 -20.43
C LYS A 112 -30.79 12.02 -20.67
N GLY A 113 -29.47 11.94 -20.53
CA GLY A 113 -28.53 12.97 -20.91
C GLY A 113 -27.27 12.29 -21.43
N GLU A 114 -26.72 12.77 -22.55
CA GLU A 114 -25.43 12.28 -23.05
C GLU A 114 -24.32 12.72 -22.09
N ILE A 115 -23.59 11.75 -21.53
CA ILE A 115 -22.37 12.01 -20.76
C ILE A 115 -21.18 11.82 -21.71
N PRO A 116 -20.54 12.89 -22.20
CA PRO A 116 -19.36 12.74 -23.04
C PRO A 116 -18.19 12.17 -22.22
N SER A 117 -17.33 11.40 -22.86
CA SER A 117 -16.11 10.92 -22.21
C SER A 117 -15.15 12.08 -21.95
N ALA A 118 -14.80 12.30 -20.68
CA ALA A 118 -13.70 13.19 -20.30
C ALA A 118 -12.29 12.59 -20.52
N LEU A 119 -12.17 11.37 -21.05
CA LEU A 119 -10.88 10.73 -21.29
C LEU A 119 -10.10 11.51 -22.36
N SER A 120 -8.86 11.88 -22.04
CA SER A 120 -8.04 12.75 -22.91
C SER A 120 -6.69 12.14 -23.28
N GLN A 121 -6.52 10.84 -23.02
CA GLN A 121 -5.31 10.07 -23.35
C GLN A 121 -5.61 8.57 -23.41
N TRP A 122 -4.77 7.84 -24.13
CA TRP A 122 -4.72 6.37 -24.16
C TRP A 122 -3.26 5.94 -24.44
N PRO A 123 -2.75 4.83 -23.86
CA PRO A 123 -3.39 3.92 -22.91
C PRO A 123 -3.57 4.53 -21.51
N VAL A 124 -4.25 3.80 -20.61
CA VAL A 124 -4.56 4.27 -19.24
C VAL A 124 -3.89 3.45 -18.14
N GLN A 125 -3.41 2.24 -18.43
CA GLN A 125 -2.81 1.34 -17.44
C GLN A 125 -1.41 1.85 -17.03
N ILE A 126 -1.12 1.94 -15.72
CA ILE A 126 0.17 2.39 -15.18
C ILE A 126 1.34 1.69 -15.89
N ARG A 127 1.23 0.38 -16.10
CA ARG A 127 2.29 -0.44 -16.70
C ARG A 127 2.52 -0.16 -18.18
N LEU A 128 1.47 0.28 -18.89
CA LEU A 128 1.49 0.49 -20.35
C LEU A 128 1.85 1.91 -20.74
N VAL A 129 1.58 2.90 -19.89
CA VAL A 129 1.89 4.31 -20.20
C VAL A 129 3.39 4.56 -20.04
N PRO A 130 4.10 5.00 -21.09
CA PRO A 130 5.50 5.38 -20.97
C PRO A 130 5.66 6.62 -20.09
N PRO A 131 6.65 6.68 -19.18
CA PRO A 131 6.92 7.86 -18.35
C PRO A 131 7.21 9.14 -19.14
N THR A 132 7.71 8.98 -20.37
CA THR A 132 8.03 10.05 -21.31
C THR A 132 6.84 10.47 -22.19
N ALA A 133 5.65 9.89 -21.99
CA ALA A 133 4.49 10.18 -22.82
C ALA A 133 4.16 11.69 -22.81
N PRO A 134 4.06 12.36 -23.98
CA PRO A 134 3.92 13.82 -24.04
C PRO A 134 2.72 14.37 -23.27
N PHE A 135 1.63 13.60 -23.19
CA PHE A 135 0.43 14.02 -22.49
C PHE A 135 0.57 14.07 -20.96
N LEU A 136 1.61 13.46 -20.37
CA LEU A 136 1.86 13.50 -18.92
C LEU A 136 2.57 14.78 -18.47
N ARG A 137 3.23 15.49 -19.39
CA ARG A 137 4.06 16.65 -19.06
C ARG A 137 3.21 17.74 -18.43
N GLU A 138 3.58 18.18 -17.23
CA GLU A 138 2.90 19.25 -16.47
C GLU A 138 1.37 19.04 -16.37
N ALA A 139 0.92 17.78 -16.40
CA ALA A 139 -0.48 17.43 -16.31
C ALA A 139 -0.95 17.38 -14.84
N ASP A 140 -2.25 17.50 -14.62
CA ASP A 140 -2.86 17.01 -13.38
C ASP A 140 -3.11 15.51 -13.54
N LEU A 141 -2.56 14.69 -12.64
CA LEU A 141 -2.73 13.25 -12.70
C LEU A 141 -3.92 12.79 -11.87
N LEU A 142 -4.61 11.77 -12.38
CA LEU A 142 -5.54 10.94 -11.62
C LEU A 142 -4.96 9.54 -11.57
N VAL A 143 -4.39 9.13 -10.44
CA VAL A 143 -4.00 7.73 -10.21
C VAL A 143 -5.20 7.03 -9.58
N ALA A 144 -5.75 6.00 -10.22
CA ALA A 144 -6.98 5.36 -9.74
C ALA A 144 -6.84 3.84 -9.61
N ALA A 145 -7.44 3.26 -8.56
CA ALA A 145 -7.57 1.82 -8.47
C ALA A 145 -8.51 1.28 -9.57
N ASP A 146 -8.25 0.09 -10.11
CA ASP A 146 -9.03 -0.48 -11.23
C ASP A 146 -10.55 -0.54 -10.99
N CYS A 147 -10.98 -0.71 -9.74
CA CYS A 147 -12.39 -0.77 -9.38
C CYS A 147 -13.08 0.61 -9.39
N VAL A 148 -12.33 1.72 -9.34
CA VAL A 148 -12.89 3.08 -9.22
C VAL A 148 -13.75 3.45 -10.42
N PRO A 149 -13.32 3.29 -11.69
CA PRO A 149 -14.17 3.59 -12.84
C PRO A 149 -15.47 2.80 -12.90
N VAL A 150 -15.50 1.61 -12.28
CA VAL A 150 -16.69 0.75 -12.23
C VAL A 150 -17.60 1.15 -11.07
N ALA A 151 -17.04 1.43 -9.90
CA ALA A 151 -17.80 1.73 -8.70
C ALA A 151 -18.28 3.20 -8.65
N TYR A 152 -17.54 4.14 -9.22
CA TYR A 152 -17.83 5.57 -9.17
C TYR A 152 -18.37 6.10 -10.50
N PRO A 153 -19.71 6.14 -10.70
CA PRO A 153 -20.32 6.48 -11.98
C PRO A 153 -20.01 7.92 -12.43
N GLU A 154 -19.74 8.83 -11.49
CA GLU A 154 -19.43 10.24 -11.77
C GLU A 154 -17.95 10.48 -12.14
N LEU A 155 -17.14 9.44 -12.38
CA LEU A 155 -15.72 9.58 -12.74
C LEU A 155 -15.51 10.59 -13.87
N HIS A 156 -16.23 10.43 -14.98
CA HIS A 156 -16.11 11.29 -16.17
C HIS A 156 -16.70 12.69 -15.97
N LEU A 157 -17.49 12.91 -14.90
CA LEU A 157 -18.12 14.19 -14.60
C LEU A 157 -17.34 14.99 -13.56
N ARG A 158 -16.66 14.32 -12.62
CA ARG A 158 -16.11 14.97 -11.41
C ARG A 158 -14.64 14.74 -11.16
N LEU A 159 -14.10 13.57 -11.49
CA LEU A 159 -12.71 13.24 -11.17
C LEU A 159 -11.78 13.35 -12.38
N LEU A 160 -12.23 12.89 -13.54
CA LEU A 160 -11.41 12.82 -14.75
C LEU A 160 -11.26 14.16 -15.51
N PRO A 161 -12.25 15.08 -15.55
CA PRO A 161 -12.12 16.30 -16.35
C PRO A 161 -10.82 17.07 -16.06
N GLY A 162 -10.07 17.37 -17.13
CA GLY A 162 -8.79 18.10 -17.06
C GLY A 162 -7.59 17.28 -16.60
N LYS A 163 -7.76 16.00 -16.22
CA LYS A 163 -6.69 15.14 -15.71
C LYS A 163 -6.24 14.06 -16.69
N LYS A 164 -5.04 13.55 -16.49
CA LYS A 164 -4.51 12.35 -17.15
C LYS A 164 -4.58 11.19 -16.17
N ILE A 165 -5.37 10.19 -16.54
CA ILE A 165 -5.60 9.01 -15.69
C ILE A 165 -4.55 7.92 -15.89
N LEU A 166 -4.07 7.37 -14.79
CA LEU A 166 -3.26 6.17 -14.70
C LEU A 166 -3.99 5.19 -13.77
N ILE A 167 -4.35 4.01 -14.26
CA ILE A 167 -5.09 3.00 -13.49
C ILE A 167 -4.25 1.77 -13.16
N GLY A 168 -4.56 1.13 -12.04
CA GLY A 168 -3.91 -0.11 -11.64
C GLY A 168 -4.42 -0.70 -10.32
N CYS A 169 -4.09 -1.96 -10.04
CA CYS A 169 -4.51 -2.63 -8.80
C CYS A 169 -3.30 -3.12 -7.98
N PRO A 170 -3.06 -2.57 -6.77
CA PRO A 170 -1.92 -2.96 -5.94
C PRO A 170 -2.01 -4.41 -5.42
N LYS A 171 -3.19 -5.06 -5.55
CA LYS A 171 -3.37 -6.47 -5.17
C LYS A 171 -2.85 -7.44 -6.24
N PHE A 172 -2.96 -7.06 -7.51
CA PHE A 172 -2.69 -7.95 -8.63
C PHE A 172 -1.42 -7.59 -9.39
N ASP A 173 -1.00 -6.33 -9.32
CA ASP A 173 0.21 -5.88 -9.99
C ASP A 173 1.40 -5.75 -9.03
N PRO A 174 2.63 -5.96 -9.52
CA PRO A 174 3.83 -5.87 -8.69
C PRO A 174 4.07 -4.44 -8.19
N ALA A 175 4.09 -4.27 -6.87
CA ALA A 175 4.22 -2.96 -6.22
C ALA A 175 5.48 -2.21 -6.65
N GLU A 176 6.62 -2.91 -6.75
CA GLU A 176 7.90 -2.31 -7.14
C GLU A 176 7.88 -1.80 -8.59
N GLU A 177 7.20 -2.49 -9.52
CA GLU A 177 7.03 -1.99 -10.89
C GLU A 177 6.24 -0.67 -10.90
N TYR A 178 5.21 -0.56 -10.05
CA TYR A 178 4.43 0.67 -9.94
C TYR A 178 5.24 1.80 -9.34
N VAL A 179 5.97 1.54 -8.26
CA VAL A 179 6.85 2.51 -7.63
C VAL A 179 7.86 3.04 -8.64
N ALA A 180 8.57 2.16 -9.35
CA ALA A 180 9.55 2.54 -10.35
C ALA A 180 8.93 3.38 -11.48
N ARG A 181 7.78 2.93 -12.02
CA ARG A 181 7.08 3.62 -13.10
C ARG A 181 6.60 5.00 -12.68
N LEU A 182 5.93 5.10 -11.53
CA LEU A 182 5.40 6.37 -11.02
C LEU A 182 6.52 7.32 -10.62
N ALA A 183 7.60 6.83 -10.01
CA ALA A 183 8.76 7.68 -9.69
C ALA A 183 9.40 8.27 -10.96
N GLU A 184 9.47 7.49 -12.03
CA GLU A 184 9.96 7.98 -13.32
C GLU A 184 9.00 9.01 -13.96
N VAL A 185 7.68 8.77 -13.89
CA VAL A 185 6.67 9.75 -14.32
C VAL A 185 6.83 11.06 -13.56
N LEU A 186 6.94 11.01 -12.23
CA LEU A 186 7.10 12.21 -11.39
C LEU A 186 8.37 12.98 -11.74
N ARG A 187 9.48 12.28 -12.01
CA ARG A 187 10.77 12.88 -12.33
C ARG A 187 10.81 13.51 -13.73
N VAL A 188 10.29 12.80 -14.72
CA VAL A 188 10.42 13.16 -16.15
C VAL A 188 9.29 14.05 -16.62
N ALA A 189 8.05 13.72 -16.25
CA ALA A 189 6.87 14.44 -16.70
C ALA A 189 6.56 15.67 -15.82
N GLN A 190 7.06 15.70 -14.58
CA GLN A 190 6.87 16.79 -13.62
C GLN A 190 5.39 17.26 -13.57
N PRO A 191 4.46 16.36 -13.23
CA PRO A 191 3.04 16.72 -13.17
C PRO A 191 2.78 17.81 -12.12
N ARG A 192 1.68 18.55 -12.26
CA ARG A 192 1.31 19.67 -11.39
C ARG A 192 0.70 19.21 -10.07
N SER A 193 -0.04 18.11 -10.11
CA SER A 193 -0.74 17.53 -8.97
C SER A 193 -1.03 16.05 -9.20
N VAL A 194 -1.23 15.30 -8.12
CA VAL A 194 -1.79 13.95 -8.19
C VAL A 194 -3.06 13.88 -7.34
N THR A 195 -4.15 13.46 -7.96
CA THR A 195 -5.33 12.95 -7.25
C THR A 195 -5.24 11.43 -7.25
N LEU A 196 -5.19 10.81 -6.07
CA LEU A 196 -5.27 9.37 -5.88
C LEU A 196 -6.70 8.97 -5.54
N ALA A 197 -7.34 8.17 -6.38
CA ALA A 197 -8.67 7.61 -6.12
C ALA A 197 -8.56 6.11 -5.79
N ILE A 198 -8.96 5.71 -4.59
CA ILE A 198 -8.88 4.33 -4.10
C ILE A 198 -10.23 3.86 -3.55
N MET A 199 -10.46 2.55 -3.55
CA MET A 199 -11.67 1.98 -2.95
C MET A 199 -11.54 1.88 -1.41
N GLU A 200 -12.67 1.92 -0.70
CA GLU A 200 -12.80 1.66 0.74
C GLU A 200 -12.65 0.16 1.06
N VAL A 201 -11.50 -0.39 0.71
CA VAL A 201 -11.12 -1.78 0.98
C VAL A 201 -9.65 -1.85 1.38
N PRO A 202 -9.23 -2.82 2.21
CA PRO A 202 -7.86 -2.87 2.70
C PRO A 202 -6.80 -2.93 1.59
N CYS A 203 -7.08 -3.65 0.49
CA CYS A 203 -6.12 -3.84 -0.59
C CYS A 203 -5.75 -2.54 -1.31
N CYS A 204 -6.65 -1.57 -1.43
CA CYS A 204 -6.37 -0.34 -2.19
C CYS A 204 -5.45 0.64 -1.44
N ARG A 205 -5.25 0.46 -0.12
CA ARG A 205 -4.27 1.25 0.65
C ARG A 205 -2.84 1.09 0.12
N GLY A 206 -2.52 -0.06 -0.48
CA GLY A 206 -1.22 -0.31 -1.09
C GLY A 206 -0.87 0.71 -2.19
N LEU A 207 -1.87 1.24 -2.91
CA LEU A 207 -1.62 2.22 -3.97
C LEU A 207 -1.18 3.59 -3.40
N ALA A 208 -1.64 3.95 -2.19
CA ALA A 208 -1.17 5.15 -1.49
C ALA A 208 0.29 5.01 -1.06
N VAL A 209 0.66 3.84 -0.50
CA VAL A 209 2.04 3.53 -0.11
C VAL A 209 2.97 3.56 -1.32
N ILE A 210 2.55 2.94 -2.43
CA ILE A 210 3.29 2.95 -3.70
C ILE A 210 3.55 4.37 -4.18
N LEU A 211 2.53 5.24 -4.15
CA LEU A 211 2.66 6.61 -4.64
C LEU A 211 3.55 7.47 -3.73
N GLU A 212 3.47 7.29 -2.42
CA GLU A 212 4.35 8.00 -1.47
C GLU A 212 5.81 7.56 -1.61
N GLU A 213 6.05 6.26 -1.77
CA GLU A 213 7.39 5.75 -2.07
C GLU A 213 7.90 6.26 -3.43
N ALA A 214 7.02 6.36 -4.43
CA ALA A 214 7.37 6.96 -5.71
C ALA A 214 7.74 8.45 -5.59
N ARG A 215 7.02 9.24 -4.77
CA ARG A 215 7.37 10.64 -4.45
C ARG A 215 8.76 10.72 -3.83
N ARG A 216 9.02 9.89 -2.82
CA ARG A 216 10.31 9.81 -2.13
C ARG A 216 11.45 9.49 -3.09
N ARG A 217 11.29 8.47 -3.95
CA ARG A 217 12.30 8.08 -4.96
C ARG A 217 12.48 9.10 -6.08
N ALA A 218 11.45 9.88 -6.39
CA ALA A 218 11.54 10.95 -7.36
C ALA A 218 12.12 12.25 -6.76
N GLY A 219 12.21 12.35 -5.42
CA GLY A 219 12.51 13.62 -4.75
C GLY A 219 11.45 14.69 -5.03
N SER A 220 10.17 14.28 -5.09
CA SER A 220 9.07 15.11 -5.54
C SER A 220 8.09 15.44 -4.42
N ASP A 221 7.94 16.73 -4.11
CA ASP A 221 6.97 17.25 -3.15
C ASP A 221 5.60 17.56 -3.81
N ILE A 222 5.28 16.87 -4.90
CA ILE A 222 4.04 17.10 -5.67
C ILE A 222 2.80 17.07 -4.76
N PRO A 223 1.86 18.02 -4.87
CA PRO A 223 0.63 18.00 -4.09
C PRO A 223 -0.17 16.71 -4.35
N LEU A 224 -0.54 16.02 -3.27
CA LEU A 224 -1.28 14.77 -3.32
C LEU A 224 -2.64 14.92 -2.65
N GLU A 225 -3.72 14.62 -3.38
CA GLU A 225 -5.07 14.52 -2.81
C GLU A 225 -5.54 13.06 -2.88
N VAL A 226 -5.98 12.49 -1.76
CA VAL A 226 -6.49 11.11 -1.69
C VAL A 226 -8.01 11.15 -1.56
N LYS A 227 -8.72 10.45 -2.44
CA LYS A 227 -10.17 10.25 -2.40
C LYS A 227 -10.48 8.77 -2.21
N VAL A 228 -11.25 8.44 -1.17
CA VAL A 228 -11.67 7.08 -0.85
C VAL A 228 -13.11 6.88 -1.27
N ILE A 229 -13.35 5.87 -2.10
CA ILE A 229 -14.62 5.59 -2.76
C ILE A 229 -15.22 4.31 -2.17
N SER A 230 -16.45 4.40 -1.66
CA SER A 230 -17.16 3.23 -1.15
C SER A 230 -17.57 2.28 -2.29
N PRO A 231 -17.82 0.99 -2.01
CA PRO A 231 -18.42 0.08 -2.98
C PRO A 231 -19.79 0.53 -3.52
N ARG A 232 -20.42 1.53 -2.89
CA ARG A 232 -21.69 2.15 -3.34
C ARG A 232 -21.50 3.37 -4.25
N GLY A 233 -20.26 3.73 -4.58
CA GLY A 233 -19.97 4.85 -5.48
C GLY A 233 -20.00 6.23 -4.82
N GLU A 234 -19.80 6.29 -3.50
CA GLU A 234 -19.74 7.55 -2.75
C GLU A 234 -18.30 7.87 -2.37
N ILE A 235 -17.92 9.14 -2.36
CA ILE A 235 -16.65 9.56 -1.77
C ILE A 235 -16.87 9.64 -0.25
N VAL A 236 -16.27 8.72 0.50
CA VAL A 236 -16.43 8.62 1.96
C VAL A 236 -15.33 9.31 2.75
N ARG A 237 -14.20 9.63 2.10
CA ARG A 237 -13.08 10.35 2.72
C ARG A 237 -12.25 11.11 1.70
N GLU A 238 -11.79 12.29 2.08
CA GLU A 238 -10.88 13.13 1.31
C GLU A 238 -9.75 13.66 2.20
N GLU A 239 -8.50 13.49 1.77
CA GLU A 239 -7.30 13.90 2.50
C GLU A 239 -6.32 14.61 1.56
N ARG A 240 -5.60 15.61 2.05
CA ARG A 240 -4.51 16.28 1.31
C ARG A 240 -3.18 15.99 2.01
N LEU A 241 -2.21 15.50 1.25
CA LEU A 241 -0.87 15.03 1.64
C LEU A 241 0.23 15.70 0.82
#